data_AF-Q8XZG2-F1
#
_entry.id   AF-Q8XZG2-F1
#
_cell.length_a   1.000
_cell.length_b   1.000
_cell.length_c   1.000
_cell.angle_alpha   90.00
_cell.angle_beta   90.00
_cell.angle_gamma   90.00
#
_symmetry.space_group_name_H-M   'P 1'
#
loop_
_entity.id
_entity.type
_entity.pdbx_description
1 polymer ?
#
loop_
_entity_poly.entity_id
_entity_poly.type
_entity_poly.pdbx_seq_one_letter_code
_entity_poly.pdbx_strand_id
1 'polypeptide(L)'
;MSTIDLNNPPPNHNYKVSVEREETAGERWVRLTKDLALFFAALLVFGMIVLLCYRALSSPQTSAEEKKWAMSVLTAAAGGIIGYLIRK
;
A
#
# COMPACT_ATOMS: atom_id res chain seq x y z
N MET A 1 -37.84 28.43 -7.48
CA MET A 1 -37.01 27.30 -7.02
C MET A 1 -37.08 27.32 -5.49
N SER A 2 -37.71 26.34 -4.86
CA SER A 2 -37.89 26.30 -3.40
C SER A 2 -36.63 25.77 -2.74
N THR A 3 -35.93 26.63 -2.01
CA THR A 3 -34.79 26.28 -1.16
C THR A 3 -35.28 25.42 0.00
N ILE A 4 -34.91 24.14 -0.01
CA ILE A 4 -35.19 23.21 1.09
C ILE A 4 -34.08 23.37 2.12
N ASP A 5 -34.42 23.90 3.30
CA ASP A 5 -33.51 23.95 4.45
C ASP A 5 -33.53 22.60 5.19
N LEU A 6 -32.43 21.87 5.08
CA LEU A 6 -32.26 20.57 5.73
C LEU A 6 -32.03 20.66 7.25
N ASN A 7 -31.71 21.85 7.77
CA ASN A 7 -31.44 22.04 9.20
C ASN A 7 -32.68 22.40 10.02
N ASN A 8 -33.74 22.91 9.37
CA ASN A 8 -34.97 23.29 10.06
C ASN A 8 -36.24 22.80 9.33
N PRO A 9 -36.47 21.49 9.34
CA PRO A 9 -37.58 20.89 8.62
C PRO A 9 -38.94 21.15 9.31
N PRO A 10 -40.04 21.21 8.53
CA PRO A 10 -41.35 21.61 9.04
C PRO A 10 -41.92 20.62 10.06
N PRO A 11 -42.71 21.11 11.05
CA PRO A 11 -43.34 20.24 12.05
C PRO A 11 -44.25 19.20 11.38
N ASN A 12 -44.21 17.96 11.86
CA ASN A 12 -44.85 16.74 11.30
C ASN A 12 -44.24 16.17 10.01
N HIS A 13 -42.99 16.52 9.67
CA HIS A 13 -42.27 15.86 8.57
C HIS A 13 -41.67 14.51 9.00
N ASN A 14 -41.96 13.44 8.25
CA ASN A 14 -41.39 12.11 8.49
C ASN A 14 -40.04 11.97 7.77
N TYR A 15 -38.95 11.82 8.51
CA TYR A 15 -37.63 11.51 7.92
C TYR A 15 -37.48 10.01 7.74
N LYS A 16 -37.01 9.61 6.56
CA LYS A 16 -36.51 8.25 6.31
C LYS A 16 -35.04 8.37 5.94
N VAL A 17 -34.17 8.12 6.92
CA VAL A 17 -32.72 8.04 6.70
C VAL A 17 -32.37 6.59 6.43
N SER A 18 -31.94 6.28 5.20
CA SER A 18 -31.35 4.99 4.86
C SER A 18 -29.85 5.16 4.71
N VAL A 19 -29.08 4.45 5.53
CA VAL A 19 -27.64 4.30 5.36
C VAL A 19 -27.43 3.09 4.46
N GLU A 20 -27.13 3.34 3.20
CA GLU A 20 -26.74 2.29 2.27
C GLU A 20 -25.23 2.05 2.33
N ARG A 21 -24.80 0.82 2.06
CA ARG A 21 -23.37 0.54 1.89
C ARG A 21 -22.89 1.21 0.62
N GLU A 22 -21.81 1.99 0.74
CA GLU A 22 -21.12 2.62 -0.40
C GLU A 22 -20.59 1.58 -1.40
N GLU A 23 -20.27 0.36 -0.94
CA GLU A 23 -19.67 -0.70 -1.75
C GLU A 23 -20.40 -2.03 -1.54
N THR A 24 -20.71 -2.72 -2.65
CA THR A 24 -21.25 -4.09 -2.59
C THR A 24 -20.16 -5.08 -2.15
N ALA A 25 -20.57 -6.27 -1.69
CA ALA A 25 -19.60 -7.30 -1.30
C ALA A 25 -18.67 -7.70 -2.45
N GLY A 26 -19.19 -7.74 -3.70
CA GLY A 26 -18.41 -8.08 -4.89
C GLY A 26 -17.35 -7.03 -5.22
N GLU A 27 -17.72 -5.75 -5.21
CA GLU A 27 -16.79 -4.63 -5.44
C GLU A 27 -15.66 -4.62 -4.41
N ARG A 28 -16.02 -4.85 -3.14
CA ARG A 28 -15.05 -4.97 -2.05
C ARG A 28 -14.02 -6.07 -2.31
N TRP A 29 -14.45 -7.23 -2.79
CA TRP A 29 -13.55 -8.35 -3.09
C TRP A 29 -12.58 -8.01 -4.23
N VAL A 30 -13.07 -7.35 -5.28
CA VAL A 30 -12.24 -6.92 -6.41
C VAL A 30 -11.17 -5.92 -5.94
N ARG A 31 -11.56 -4.93 -5.14
CA ARG A 31 -10.65 -3.94 -4.57
C ARG A 31 -9.58 -4.60 -3.69
N LEU A 32 -10.00 -5.42 -2.73
CA LEU A 32 -9.07 -6.11 -1.83
C LEU A 32 -8.10 -7.03 -2.59
N THR A 33 -8.59 -7.76 -3.60
CA THR A 33 -7.75 -8.64 -4.41
C THR A 33 -6.72 -7.84 -5.21
N LYS A 34 -7.12 -6.70 -5.79
CA LYS A 34 -6.21 -5.79 -6.48
C LYS A 34 -5.13 -5.26 -5.53
N ASP A 35 -5.52 -4.78 -4.36
CA ASP A 35 -4.59 -4.24 -3.37
C ASP A 35 -3.60 -5.31 -2.90
N LEU A 36 -4.09 -6.53 -2.66
CA LEU A 36 -3.26 -7.66 -2.26
C LEU A 36 -2.29 -8.09 -3.38
N ALA A 37 -2.77 -8.15 -4.63
CA ALA A 37 -1.93 -8.47 -5.78
C ALA A 37 -0.82 -7.43 -5.98
N LEU A 38 -1.16 -6.14 -5.84
CA LEU A 38 -0.18 -5.06 -5.94
C LEU A 38 0.87 -5.14 -4.83
N PHE A 39 0.44 -5.45 -3.61
CA PHE A 39 1.35 -5.63 -2.47
C PHE A 39 2.32 -6.80 -2.69
N PHE A 40 1.83 -7.96 -3.12
CA PHE A 40 2.69 -9.11 -3.39
C PHE A 40 3.61 -8.89 -4.60
N ALA A 41 3.14 -8.21 -5.65
CA ALA A 41 3.98 -7.85 -6.78
C ALA A 41 5.15 -6.94 -6.33
N ALA A 42 4.87 -5.96 -5.48
CA ALA A 42 5.91 -5.09 -4.90
C ALA A 42 6.90 -5.88 -4.03
N LEU A 43 6.42 -6.78 -3.16
CA LEU A 43 7.27 -7.65 -2.36
C LEU A 43 8.17 -8.55 -3.21
N LEU A 44 7.64 -9.10 -4.31
CA LEU A 44 8.40 -9.95 -5.21
C LEU A 44 9.53 -9.16 -5.87
N VAL A 45 9.23 -8.00 -6.45
CA VAL A 45 10.25 -7.14 -7.09
C VAL A 45 11.30 -6.71 -6.08
N PHE A 46 10.89 -6.27 -4.90
CA PHE A 46 11.81 -5.89 -3.83
C PHE A 46 12.69 -7.07 -3.40
N GLY A 47 12.12 -8.25 -3.20
CA GLY A 47 12.85 -9.47 -2.84
C GLY A 47 13.87 -9.89 -3.90
N MET A 48 13.52 -9.77 -5.20
CA MET A 48 14.46 -10.02 -6.29
C MET A 48 15.64 -9.04 -6.26
N ILE A 49 15.40 -7.75 -6.02
CA ILE A 49 16.46 -6.75 -5.92
C ILE A 49 17.42 -7.10 -4.78
N VAL A 50 16.88 -7.39 -3.58
CA VAL A 50 17.69 -7.78 -2.42
C VAL A 50 18.52 -9.02 -2.72
N LEU A 51 17.91 -10.04 -3.36
CA LEU A 51 18.60 -11.27 -3.74
C LEU A 51 19.75 -11.00 -4.74
N LEU A 52 19.52 -10.14 -5.74
CA LEU A 52 20.54 -9.78 -6.72
C LEU A 52 21.71 -9.02 -6.07
N CYS A 53 21.43 -8.07 -5.18
CA CYS A 53 22.46 -7.35 -4.43
C CYS A 53 23.26 -8.30 -3.54
N TYR A 54 22.60 -9.25 -2.87
CA TYR A 54 23.29 -10.27 -2.08
C TYR A 54 24.20 -11.17 -2.93
N ARG A 55 23.74 -11.58 -4.12
CA ARG A 55 24.54 -12.35 -5.09
C ARG A 55 25.74 -11.55 -5.61
N ALA A 56 25.56 -10.27 -5.91
CA ALA A 56 26.64 -9.38 -6.34
C ALA A 56 27.74 -9.26 -5.26
N LEU A 57 27.36 -9.20 -3.98
CA LEU A 57 28.34 -9.15 -2.88
C LEU A 57 29.12 -10.46 -2.70
N SER A 58 28.44 -11.59 -2.82
CA SER A 58 29.02 -12.92 -2.63
C SER A 58 29.82 -13.43 -3.85
N SER A 59 29.61 -12.84 -5.03
CA SER A 59 30.35 -13.20 -6.24
C SER A 59 31.80 -12.70 -6.21
N PRO A 60 32.78 -13.55 -6.54
CA PRO A 60 34.18 -13.12 -6.69
C PRO A 60 34.42 -12.34 -8.00
N GLN A 61 33.50 -12.43 -8.96
CA GLN A 61 33.63 -11.83 -10.30
C GLN A 61 33.07 -10.40 -10.36
N THR A 62 32.34 -9.98 -9.33
CA THR A 62 31.73 -8.65 -9.26
C THR A 62 32.76 -7.61 -8.81
N SER A 63 32.79 -6.48 -9.51
CA SER A 63 33.73 -5.39 -9.26
C SER A 63 33.52 -4.74 -7.88
N ALA A 64 34.55 -4.06 -7.39
CA ALA A 64 34.46 -3.33 -6.12
C ALA A 64 33.39 -2.21 -6.17
N GLU A 65 33.16 -1.61 -7.32
CA GLU A 65 32.15 -0.56 -7.50
C GLU A 65 30.73 -1.14 -7.42
N GLU A 66 30.45 -2.23 -8.14
CA GLU A 66 29.14 -2.90 -8.10
C GLU A 66 28.81 -3.40 -6.69
N LYS A 67 29.80 -3.89 -5.94
CA LYS A 67 29.64 -4.28 -4.53
C LYS A 67 29.24 -3.11 -3.64
N LYS A 68 29.80 -1.91 -3.87
CA LYS A 68 29.40 -0.71 -3.12
C LYS A 68 27.94 -0.35 -3.37
N TRP A 69 27.52 -0.35 -4.64
CA TRP A 69 26.12 -0.09 -5.00
C TRP A 69 25.17 -1.12 -4.41
N ALA A 70 25.52 -2.42 -4.48
CA ALA A 70 24.75 -3.49 -3.87
C ALA A 70 24.61 -3.31 -2.35
N MET A 71 25.70 -2.94 -1.66
CA MET A 71 25.68 -2.71 -0.21
C MET A 71 24.81 -1.51 0.18
N SER A 72 24.85 -0.42 -0.59
CA SER A 72 23.97 0.75 -0.38
C SER A 72 22.50 0.38 -0.48
N VAL A 73 22.12 -0.43 -1.49
CA VAL A 73 20.74 -0.90 -1.67
C VAL A 73 20.30 -1.78 -0.50
N LEU A 74 21.14 -2.72 -0.05
CA LEU A 74 20.82 -3.57 1.10
C LEU A 74 20.68 -2.76 2.40
N THR A 75 21.49 -1.71 2.58
CA THR A 75 21.39 -0.81 3.73
C THR A 75 20.09 -0.02 3.70
N ALA A 76 19.69 0.50 2.53
CA ALA A 76 18.39 1.16 2.35
C ALA A 76 17.23 0.20 2.60
N ALA A 77 17.33 -1.05 2.12
CA ALA A 77 16.34 -2.10 2.38
C ALA A 77 16.19 -2.41 3.88
N ALA A 78 17.31 -2.58 4.60
CA ALA A 78 17.30 -2.78 6.05
C ALA A 78 16.68 -1.59 6.78
N GLY A 79 17.07 -0.36 6.42
CA GLY A 79 16.48 0.86 6.98
C GLY A 79 14.99 0.98 6.72
N GLY A 80 14.52 0.66 5.52
CA GLY A 80 13.11 0.66 5.16
C GLY A 80 12.29 -0.37 5.95
N ILE A 81 12.81 -1.59 6.12
CA ILE A 81 12.17 -2.65 6.92
C ILE A 81 12.11 -2.23 8.39
N ILE A 82 13.22 -1.77 8.95
CA ILE A 82 13.29 -1.31 10.34
C ILE A 82 12.33 -0.14 10.56
N GLY A 83 12.31 0.85 9.66
CA GLY A 83 11.41 1.99 9.73
C GLY A 83 9.93 1.61 9.61
N TYR A 84 9.61 0.57 8.84
CA TYR A 84 8.24 0.05 8.76
C TYR A 84 7.82 -0.71 10.02
N LEU A 85 8.70 -1.55 10.57
CA LEU A 85 8.43 -2.36 11.76
C LEU A 85 8.40 -1.54 13.05
N ILE A 86 9.29 -0.55 13.16
CA ILE A 86 9.31 0.41 14.25
C ILE A 86 8.34 1.54 13.90
N ARG A 87 7.03 1.27 14.00
CA ARG A 87 6.03 2.33 14.03
C ARG A 87 6.14 3.07 15.37
N LYS A 88 6.55 4.34 15.32
CA LYS A 88 6.22 5.32 16.35
C LYS A 88 5.03 6.14 15.88
#